data_AF-A0AAE3EB64-F1
#
_entry.id   AF-A0AAE3EB64-F1
#
_cell.length_a   1.000
_cell.length_b   1.000
_cell.length_c   1.000
_cell.angle_alpha   90.00
_cell.angle_beta   90.00
_cell.angle_gamma   90.00
#
_symmetry.space_group_name_H-M   'P 1'
#
loop_
_entity.id
_entity.type
_entity.pdbx_description
1 polymer ?
#
loop_
_entity_poly.entity_id
_entity_poly.type
_entity_poly.pdbx_seq_one_letter_code
_entity_poly.pdbx_strand_id
1 'polypeptide(L)'
;MKLSIKRLWKMDEVRVTTIAIVFAIVLLGLRHRSGVLNNFSDFFFSLGTVLIVVGGTRYIRNVGLFKTFSYMAYKKRWRHGKCGDGEMRPMSMAEYTQNVVMDEMRQKPVIYSLAVGAVGYILAFLLASVR
;
A
#
# COMPACT_ATOMS: atom_id res chain seq x y z
N MET A 1 -20.21 -11.93 18.14
CA MET A 1 -19.73 -10.86 17.24
C MET A 1 -19.56 -11.43 15.83
N LYS A 2 -20.60 -11.42 14.97
CA LYS A 2 -20.51 -11.96 13.60
C LYS A 2 -19.93 -10.90 12.66
N LEU A 3 -18.62 -10.92 12.46
CA LEU A 3 -17.96 -10.15 11.41
C LEU A 3 -18.45 -10.69 10.05
N SER A 4 -19.34 -9.95 9.39
CA SER A 4 -19.79 -10.27 8.04
C SER A 4 -18.60 -10.21 7.08
N ILE A 5 -18.41 -11.25 6.26
CA ILE A 5 -17.35 -11.36 5.24
C ILE A 5 -17.31 -10.11 4.33
N LYS A 6 -18.48 -9.51 4.04
CA LYS A 6 -18.58 -8.27 3.28
C LYS A 6 -17.90 -7.07 3.96
N ARG A 7 -17.86 -7.03 5.28
CA ARG A 7 -17.25 -5.95 6.07
C ARG A 7 -15.72 -6.11 6.11
N LEU A 8 -15.22 -7.34 6.21
CA LEU A 8 -13.79 -7.66 6.08
C LEU A 8 -13.24 -7.30 4.70
N TRP A 9 -13.98 -7.57 3.63
CA TRP A 9 -13.59 -7.20 2.26
C TRP A 9 -13.58 -5.70 1.97
N LYS A 10 -14.21 -4.88 2.83
CA LYS A 10 -14.13 -3.41 2.73
C LYS A 10 -12.85 -2.85 3.36
N MET A 11 -12.13 -3.64 4.15
CA MET A 11 -10.87 -3.24 4.75
C MET A 11 -9.75 -3.34 3.73
N ASP A 12 -9.09 -2.22 3.45
CA ASP A 12 -8.02 -2.15 2.45
C ASP A 12 -6.81 -3.03 2.82
N GLU A 13 -6.57 -3.25 4.11
CA GLU A 13 -5.53 -4.14 4.63
C GLU A 13 -5.81 -5.57 4.21
N VAL A 14 -7.04 -6.04 4.44
CA VAL A 14 -7.47 -7.41 4.11
C VAL A 14 -7.38 -7.63 2.60
N ARG A 15 -7.80 -6.66 1.79
CA ARG A 15 -7.73 -6.76 0.33
C ARG A 15 -6.28 -6.87 -0.16
N VAL A 16 -5.40 -5.99 0.32
CA VAL A 16 -3.98 -6.00 -0.08
C VAL A 16 -3.30 -7.30 0.35
N THR A 17 -3.50 -7.73 1.60
CA THR A 17 -2.92 -8.99 2.09
C THR A 17 -3.44 -10.19 1.30
N THR A 18 -4.73 -10.22 0.97
CA THR A 18 -5.32 -11.31 0.16
C THR A 18 -4.70 -11.36 -1.23
N ILE A 19 -4.57 -10.22 -1.91
CA ILE A 19 -3.93 -10.16 -3.24
C ILE A 19 -2.47 -10.62 -3.16
N ALA A 20 -1.74 -10.18 -2.13
CA ALA A 20 -0.34 -10.56 -1.93
C ALA A 20 -0.18 -12.07 -1.67
N ILE A 21 -1.09 -12.68 -0.89
CA ILE A 21 -1.13 -14.14 -0.66
C ILE A 21 -1.38 -14.88 -1.97
N VAL A 22 -2.40 -14.47 -2.75
CA VAL A 22 -2.70 -15.10 -4.04
C VAL A 22 -1.48 -15.03 -4.98
N PHE A 23 -0.82 -13.88 -5.03
CA PHE A 23 0.39 -13.70 -5.84
C PHE A 23 1.55 -14.61 -5.39
N ALA A 24 1.77 -14.71 -4.08
CA ALA A 24 2.78 -15.60 -3.52
C ALA A 24 2.50 -17.08 -3.81
N ILE A 25 1.24 -17.52 -3.74
CA ILE A 25 0.82 -18.89 -4.10
C ILE A 25 1.10 -19.17 -5.59
N VAL A 26 0.73 -18.25 -6.48
CA VAL A 26 0.98 -18.41 -7.92
C VAL A 26 2.48 -18.53 -8.20
N LEU A 27 3.30 -17.67 -7.59
CA LEU A 27 4.75 -17.74 -7.74
C LEU A 27 5.34 -19.05 -7.23
N LEU A 28 4.81 -19.58 -6.13
CA LEU A 28 5.23 -20.85 -5.56
C LEU A 28 4.89 -22.02 -6.48
N GLY A 29 3.72 -22.01 -7.12
CA GLY A 29 3.33 -22.99 -8.14
C GLY A 29 4.23 -22.94 -9.39
N LEU A 30 4.69 -21.76 -9.79
CA LEU A 30 5.60 -21.58 -10.93
C LEU A 30 7.05 -21.97 -10.65
N ARG A 31 7.49 -21.86 -9.39
CA ARG A 31 8.90 -22.04 -8.98
C ARG A 31 9.14 -23.25 -8.08
N HIS A 32 8.21 -24.19 -8.02
CA HIS A 32 8.24 -25.29 -7.05
C HIS A 32 9.61 -25.98 -7.01
N ARG A 33 10.28 -25.93 -5.85
CA ARG A 33 11.58 -26.58 -5.60
C ARG A 33 11.40 -27.80 -4.70
N SER A 34 12.27 -28.79 -4.86
CA SER A 34 12.41 -29.89 -3.91
C SER A 34 12.82 -29.33 -2.54
N GLY A 35 11.96 -29.49 -1.54
CA GLY A 35 12.18 -29.04 -0.17
C GLY A 35 11.05 -28.13 0.35
N VAL A 36 10.33 -28.63 1.36
CA VAL A 36 9.18 -27.93 1.96
C VAL A 36 9.59 -26.59 2.57
N LEU A 37 10.71 -26.55 3.29
CA LEU A 37 11.26 -25.33 3.89
C LEU A 37 11.64 -24.26 2.84
N ASN A 38 12.10 -24.69 1.67
CA ASN A 38 12.48 -23.80 0.57
C ASN A 38 11.26 -23.09 0.01
N ASN A 39 10.19 -23.86 -0.23
CA ASN A 39 8.93 -23.33 -0.71
C ASN A 39 8.31 -22.36 0.32
N PHE A 40 8.39 -22.65 1.62
CA PHE A 40 7.91 -21.72 2.64
C PHE A 40 8.76 -20.43 2.73
N SER A 41 10.09 -20.54 2.67
CA SER A 41 10.95 -19.35 2.64
C SER A 41 10.64 -18.47 1.43
N ASP A 42 10.51 -19.06 0.23
CA ASP A 42 10.16 -18.36 -1.01
C ASP A 42 8.76 -17.73 -0.93
N PHE A 43 7.80 -18.40 -0.27
CA PHE A 43 6.46 -17.87 -0.01
C PHE A 43 6.52 -16.58 0.81
N PHE A 44 7.16 -16.62 1.98
CA PHE A 44 7.23 -15.49 2.90
C PHE A 44 8.05 -14.33 2.32
N PHE A 45 9.11 -14.64 1.56
CA PHE A 45 9.89 -13.65 0.84
C PHE A 45 9.05 -12.91 -0.22
N SER A 46 8.29 -13.65 -1.02
CA SER A 46 7.42 -13.10 -2.06
C SER A 46 6.30 -12.25 -1.45
N LEU A 47 5.65 -12.77 -0.41
CA LEU A 47 4.61 -12.06 0.34
C LEU A 47 5.15 -10.77 0.95
N GLY A 48 6.30 -10.85 1.62
CA GLY A 48 6.96 -9.71 2.24
C GLY A 48 7.32 -8.62 1.23
N THR A 49 7.84 -9.01 0.06
CA THR A 49 8.22 -8.09 -1.02
C THR A 49 7.02 -7.31 -1.54
N VAL A 50 5.92 -7.99 -1.83
CA VAL A 50 4.69 -7.32 -2.31
C VAL A 50 4.18 -6.33 -1.28
N LEU A 51 4.15 -6.71 -0.01
CA LEU A 51 3.67 -5.83 1.07
C LEU A 51 4.59 -4.63 1.31
N ILE A 52 5.92 -4.80 1.21
CA ILE A 52 6.88 -3.70 1.29
C ILE A 52 6.71 -2.75 0.10
N VAL A 53 6.53 -3.25 -1.12
CA VAL A 53 6.30 -2.40 -2.30
C VAL A 53 4.99 -1.62 -2.18
N VAL A 54 3.92 -2.27 -1.71
CA VAL A 54 2.64 -1.59 -1.47
C VAL A 54 2.75 -0.57 -0.34
N GLY A 55 3.43 -0.91 0.76
CA GLY A 55 3.71 0.01 1.87
C GLY A 55 4.55 1.20 1.43
N GLY A 56 5.64 0.95 0.69
CA GLY A 56 6.55 1.96 0.15
C GLY A 56 5.89 2.90 -0.85
N THR A 57 5.06 2.38 -1.76
CA THR A 57 4.31 3.22 -2.70
C THR A 57 3.28 4.10 -1.98
N ARG A 58 2.63 3.60 -0.92
CA ARG A 58 1.75 4.41 -0.06
C ARG A 58 2.54 5.43 0.77
N TYR A 59 3.69 5.05 1.30
CA TYR A 59 4.60 5.93 2.03
C TYR A 59 5.04 7.09 1.13
N ILE A 60 5.59 6.78 -0.04
CA ILE A 60 6.08 7.76 -1.01
C ILE A 60 4.95 8.72 -1.45
N ARG A 61 3.71 8.23 -1.62
CA ARG A 61 2.54 9.09 -1.87
C ARG A 61 2.21 10.03 -0.72
N ASN A 62 2.54 9.64 0.51
CA ASN A 62 2.38 10.47 1.71
C ASN A 62 3.57 11.42 1.95
N VAL A 63 4.72 11.25 1.27
CA VAL A 63 5.88 12.15 1.36
C VAL A 63 5.60 13.47 0.61
N GLY A 64 6.13 14.59 1.14
CA GLY A 64 5.88 15.97 0.70
C GLY A 64 6.03 16.25 -0.81
N LEU A 65 6.86 15.49 -1.53
CA LEU A 65 7.04 15.63 -2.98
C LEU A 65 5.74 15.33 -3.76
N PHE A 66 5.01 14.27 -3.41
CA PHE A 66 3.74 13.94 -4.07
C PHE A 66 2.63 14.94 -3.73
N LYS A 67 2.68 15.54 -2.53
CA LYS A 67 1.81 16.66 -2.16
C LYS A 67 2.05 17.87 -3.06
N THR A 68 3.33 18.13 -3.36
CA THR A 68 3.74 19.23 -4.24
C THR A 68 3.33 18.98 -5.69
N PHE A 69 3.53 17.77 -6.23
CA PHE A 69 3.10 17.43 -7.59
C PHE A 69 1.57 17.45 -7.75
N SER A 70 0.83 16.94 -6.76
CA SER A 70 -0.64 16.96 -6.78
C SER A 70 -1.19 18.39 -6.69
N TYR A 71 -0.57 19.24 -5.85
CA TYR A 71 -0.89 20.67 -5.80
C TYR A 71 -0.58 21.38 -7.13
N MET A 72 0.55 21.05 -7.78
CA MET A 72 0.92 21.62 -9.07
C MET A 72 -0.05 21.19 -10.19
N ALA A 73 -0.54 19.94 -10.15
CA ALA A 73 -1.59 19.45 -11.05
C ALA A 73 -2.95 20.10 -10.78
N TYR A 74 -3.31 20.35 -9.51
CA TYR A 74 -4.48 21.15 -9.13
C TYR A 74 -4.37 22.57 -9.69
N LYS A 75 -3.26 23.26 -9.43
CA LYS A 75 -3.02 24.63 -9.91
C LYS A 75 -3.06 24.71 -11.43
N LYS A 76 -2.55 23.69 -12.13
CA LYS A 76 -2.67 23.58 -13.59
C LYS A 76 -4.13 23.47 -14.02
N ARG A 77 -4.94 22.59 -13.42
CA ARG A 77 -6.37 22.44 -13.74
C ARG A 77 -7.19 23.69 -13.43
N TRP A 78 -6.90 24.35 -12.31
CA TRP A 78 -7.53 25.62 -11.93
C TRP A 78 -7.25 26.72 -12.96
N ARG A 79 -6.00 26.86 -13.42
CA ARG A 79 -5.63 27.80 -14.50
C ARG A 79 -6.33 27.53 -15.83
N HIS A 80 -6.72 26.29 -16.09
CA HIS A 80 -7.43 25.91 -17.33
C HIS A 80 -8.95 25.94 -17.17
N GLY A 81 -9.49 26.50 -16.07
CA GLY A 81 -10.93 26.62 -15.84
C GLY A 81 -11.65 25.29 -15.67
N LYS A 82 -10.93 24.21 -15.31
CA LYS A 82 -11.49 22.85 -15.15
C LYS A 82 -11.78 22.46 -13.70
N CYS A 83 -11.72 23.41 -12.76
CA CYS A 83 -12.11 23.17 -11.37
C CYS A 83 -13.60 23.50 -11.18
N GLY A 84 -14.29 22.73 -10.31
CA GLY A 84 -15.73 22.86 -10.11
C GLY A 84 -16.15 24.27 -9.70
N ASP A 85 -17.25 24.72 -10.29
CA ASP A 85 -17.88 26.02 -10.04
C ASP A 85 -18.16 26.20 -8.53
N GLY A 86 -17.35 27.02 -7.86
CA GLY A 86 -17.50 27.30 -6.43
C GLY A 86 -16.25 27.79 -5.71
N GLU A 87 -15.04 27.52 -6.24
CA GLU A 87 -13.79 28.01 -5.64
C GLU A 87 -13.51 29.48 -6.06
N MET A 88 -13.84 30.45 -5.21
CA MET A 88 -13.59 31.88 -5.46
C MET A 88 -12.10 32.27 -5.54
N ARG A 89 -11.20 31.47 -4.96
CA ARG A 89 -9.74 31.68 -4.95
C ARG A 89 -9.02 30.32 -5.00
N PRO A 90 -7.83 30.22 -5.62
CA PRO A 90 -7.06 28.99 -5.60
C PRO A 90 -6.61 28.70 -4.16
N MET A 91 -6.79 27.47 -3.69
CA MET A 91 -6.31 27.07 -2.37
C MET A 91 -4.79 27.26 -2.27
N SER A 92 -4.31 27.66 -1.09
CA SER A 92 -2.88 27.62 -0.79
C SER A 92 -2.37 26.17 -0.70
N MET A 93 -1.06 25.96 -0.83
CA MET A 93 -0.47 24.62 -0.72
C MET A 93 -0.72 23.99 0.66
N ALA A 94 -0.78 24.81 1.72
CA ALA A 94 -1.09 24.38 3.07
C ALA A 94 -2.55 23.92 3.18
N GLU A 95 -3.51 24.71 2.71
CA GLU A 95 -4.93 24.36 2.72
C GLU A 95 -5.24 23.16 1.83
N TYR A 96 -4.63 23.07 0.64
CA TYR A 96 -4.77 21.90 -0.22
C TYR A 96 -4.21 20.64 0.46
N THR A 97 -3.07 20.78 1.13
CA THR A 97 -2.49 19.66 1.89
C THR A 97 -3.40 19.26 3.04
N GLN A 98 -3.96 20.20 3.79
CA GLN A 98 -4.82 19.90 4.93
C GLN A 98 -6.18 19.30 4.53
N ASN A 99 -6.84 19.90 3.54
CA ASN A 99 -8.23 19.56 3.18
C ASN A 99 -8.35 18.43 2.15
N VAL A 100 -7.32 18.20 1.33
CA VAL A 100 -7.37 17.24 0.22
C VAL A 100 -6.41 16.06 0.43
N VAL A 101 -5.23 16.32 1.03
CA VAL A 101 -4.16 15.32 1.15
C VAL A 101 -4.04 14.73 2.55
N MET A 102 -4.33 15.51 3.60
CA MET A 102 -4.23 15.13 5.00
C MET A 102 -5.58 14.79 5.61
N ASP A 103 -6.65 14.69 4.81
CA ASP A 103 -7.92 14.13 5.27
C ASP A 103 -7.64 12.73 5.86
N GLU A 104 -7.61 12.65 7.20
CA GLU A 104 -7.18 11.48 7.97
C GLU A 104 -8.05 10.25 7.64
N MET A 105 -9.30 10.49 7.22
CA MET A 105 -10.23 9.48 6.71
C MET A 105 -9.72 8.75 5.44
N ARG A 106 -8.82 9.37 4.67
CA ARG A 106 -8.27 8.83 3.41
C ARG A 106 -6.85 8.30 3.52
N GLN A 107 -6.15 8.54 4.65
CA GLN A 107 -4.80 8.01 4.83
C GLN A 107 -4.86 6.49 5.02
N LYS A 108 -4.60 5.76 3.93
CA LYS A 108 -4.48 4.30 3.97
C LYS A 108 -3.31 3.92 4.88
N PRO A 109 -3.45 2.95 5.80
CA PRO A 109 -2.39 2.62 6.73
C PRO A 109 -1.17 2.08 6.00
N VAL A 110 -0.10 2.85 6.06
CA VAL A 110 1.23 2.54 5.51
C VAL A 110 1.97 1.58 6.44
N ILE A 111 1.85 1.81 7.75
CA ILE A 111 2.57 1.10 8.80
C ILE A 111 2.23 -0.39 8.78
N TYR A 112 0.96 -0.74 8.56
CA TYR A 112 0.53 -2.14 8.50
C TYR A 112 1.25 -2.92 7.40
N SER A 113 1.25 -2.41 6.15
CA SER A 113 1.88 -3.12 5.03
C SER A 113 3.39 -3.25 5.20
N LEU A 114 4.07 -2.21 5.73
CA LEU A 114 5.51 -2.27 6.00
C LEU A 114 5.84 -3.24 7.14
N ALA A 115 5.08 -3.22 8.24
CA ALA A 115 5.31 -4.10 9.38
C ALA A 115 5.09 -5.57 9.02
N VAL A 116 3.97 -5.90 8.37
CA VAL A 116 3.69 -7.28 7.93
C VAL A 116 4.71 -7.73 6.88
N GLY A 117 5.11 -6.83 5.98
CA GLY A 117 6.16 -7.10 5.01
C GLY A 117 7.51 -7.44 5.66
N ALA A 118 7.93 -6.66 6.66
CA ALA A 118 9.16 -6.90 7.42
C ALA A 118 9.11 -8.23 8.20
N VAL A 119 7.98 -8.54 8.85
CA VAL A 119 7.78 -9.83 9.53
C VAL A 119 7.90 -11.00 8.54
N GLY A 120 7.33 -10.86 7.33
CA GLY A 120 7.50 -11.83 6.26
C GLY A 120 8.96 -12.07 5.88
N TYR A 121 9.77 -11.01 5.78
CA TYR A 121 11.20 -11.12 5.51
C TYR A 121 11.98 -11.80 6.65
N ILE A 122 11.66 -11.48 7.90
CA ILE A 122 12.28 -12.12 9.07
C ILE A 122 11.97 -13.62 9.06
N LEU A 123 10.71 -14.01 8.81
CA LEU A 123 10.31 -15.41 8.69
C LEU A 123 11.02 -16.12 7.54
N ALA A 124 11.10 -15.48 6.37
CA ALA A 124 11.81 -16.03 5.22
C ALA A 124 13.29 -16.29 5.51
N PHE A 125 13.95 -15.34 6.19
CA PHE A 125 15.35 -15.45 6.60
C PHE A 125 15.56 -16.58 7.60
N LEU A 126 14.74 -16.64 8.66
CA LEU A 126 14.83 -17.70 9.67
C LEU A 126 14.65 -19.09 9.06
N LEU A 127 13.67 -19.25 8.17
CA LEU A 127 13.42 -20.52 7.47
C LEU A 127 14.54 -20.90 6.51
N ALA A 128 15.21 -19.91 5.91
CA ALA A 128 16.38 -20.15 5.07
C ALA A 128 17.63 -20.49 5.89
N SER A 129 17.77 -19.97 7.11
CA SER A 129 18.93 -20.17 7.99
C SER A 129 18.90 -21.47 8.81
N VAL A 130 17.75 -22.16 8.88
CA VAL A 130 17.59 -23.47 9.55
C VAL A 130 18.04 -24.64 8.65
N ARG A 131 18.64 -24.34 7.48
CA ARG A 131 19.23 -25.32 6.57
C ARG A 131 20.58 -25.84 7.03
#